data_AF-W1YJJ1-F1
#
_entry.id   AF-W1YJJ1-F1
#
_cell.length_a   1.000
_cell.length_b   1.000
_cell.length_c   1.000
_cell.angle_alpha   90.00
_cell.angle_beta   90.00
_cell.angle_gamma   90.00
#
_symmetry.space_group_name_H-M   'P 1'
#
loop_
_entity.id
_entity.type
_entity.pdbx_description
1 polymer ?
#
loop_
_entity_poly.entity_id
_entity_poly.type
_entity_poly.pdbx_seq_one_letter_code
_entity_poly.pdbx_strand_id
1 'polypeptide(L)'
;MKDIEIHALDAFDRTALITLPADQKAAGVLPDGMDDRAVNYLFKTPGGSLYHSGDSHYSNYYAKHGNEHQIDVALGSYGENPRGITDKMT
;
A
#
# COMPACT_ATOMS: atom_id res chain seq x y z
N MET A 1 -19.47 13.68 0.69
CA MET A 1 -18.10 13.81 1.24
C MET A 1 -17.86 15.29 1.55
N LYS A 2 -18.21 15.77 2.75
CA LYS A 2 -17.89 17.15 3.17
C LYS A 2 -16.99 17.21 4.42
N ASP A 3 -16.96 16.13 5.20
CA ASP A 3 -16.24 16.08 6.48
C ASP A 3 -15.13 15.01 6.51
N ILE A 4 -14.63 14.60 5.33
CA ILE A 4 -13.57 13.59 5.22
C ILE A 4 -12.41 14.20 4.45
N GLU A 5 -11.24 14.27 5.08
CA GLU A 5 -9.96 14.53 4.44
C GLU A 5 -9.34 13.19 4.03
N ILE A 6 -8.87 13.09 2.78
CA ILE A 6 -8.24 11.87 2.25
C ILE A 6 -6.81 12.21 1.89
N HIS A 7 -5.86 11.53 2.53
CA HIS A 7 -4.43 11.63 2.22
C HIS A 7 -3.99 10.39 1.46
N ALA A 8 -3.37 10.60 0.29
CA ALA A 8 -2.62 9.55 -0.39
C ALA A 8 -1.21 9.48 0.20
N LEU A 9 -0.75 8.27 0.47
CA LEU A 9 0.54 7.96 1.07
C LEU A 9 1.26 6.89 0.25
N ASP A 10 2.57 6.75 0.47
CA ASP A 10 3.41 5.79 -0.23
C ASP A 10 2.81 4.37 -0.11
N ALA A 11 2.69 3.65 -1.23
CA ALA A 11 2.32 2.24 -1.25
C ALA A 11 3.56 1.33 -1.29
N PHE A 12 3.36 0.07 -0.93
CA PHE A 12 4.41 -0.96 -0.93
C PHE A 12 3.95 -2.24 -1.64
N ASP A 13 3.04 -2.12 -2.60
CA ASP A 13 2.54 -3.24 -3.39
C ASP A 13 3.53 -3.62 -4.49
N ARG A 14 4.50 -4.47 -4.11
CA ARG A 14 5.51 -4.97 -5.05
C ARG A 14 4.92 -5.87 -6.14
N THR A 15 3.71 -6.40 -5.95
CA THR A 15 3.01 -7.19 -6.98
C THR A 15 2.49 -6.25 -8.06
N ALA A 16 1.83 -5.14 -7.69
CA ALA A 16 1.39 -4.12 -8.63
C ALA A 16 2.56 -3.52 -9.43
N LEU A 17 3.70 -3.26 -8.76
CA LEU A 17 4.90 -2.67 -9.37
C LEU A 17 5.46 -3.50 -10.54
N ILE A 18 5.41 -4.83 -10.44
CA ILE A 18 5.95 -5.73 -11.48
C ILE A 18 4.87 -6.26 -12.43
N THR A 19 3.61 -5.86 -12.24
CA THR A 19 2.51 -6.31 -13.08
C THR A 19 2.49 -5.52 -14.38
N LEU A 20 2.63 -6.24 -15.49
CA LEU A 20 2.61 -5.69 -16.84
C LEU A 20 1.33 -6.10 -17.57
N PRO A 21 0.86 -5.28 -18.54
CA PRO A 21 -0.14 -5.70 -19.50
C PRO A 21 0.25 -7.00 -20.21
N ALA A 22 -0.74 -7.80 -20.60
CA ALA A 22 -0.52 -9.16 -21.13
C ALA A 22 0.33 -9.21 -22.41
N ASP A 23 0.41 -8.11 -23.17
CA ASP A 23 1.18 -7.96 -24.40
C ASP A 23 2.62 -7.45 -24.17
N GLN A 24 3.01 -7.18 -22.92
CA GLN A 24 4.33 -6.65 -22.57
C GLN A 24 5.24 -7.71 -21.90
N LYS A 25 6.55 -7.47 -21.94
CA LYS A 25 7.57 -8.34 -21.32
C LYS A 25 8.46 -7.53 -20.38
N ALA A 26 8.76 -8.10 -19.22
CA ALA A 26 9.61 -7.47 -18.21
C ALA A 26 11.11 -7.53 -18.53
N ALA A 27 11.55 -8.44 -19.41
CA ALA A 27 12.97 -8.66 -19.67
C ALA A 27 13.63 -7.39 -20.24
N GLY A 28 14.61 -6.85 -19.50
CA GLY A 28 15.34 -5.63 -19.88
C GLY A 28 14.59 -4.32 -19.61
N VAL A 29 13.44 -4.37 -18.92
CA VAL A 29 12.64 -3.21 -18.56
C VAL A 29 12.73 -2.99 -17.05
N LEU A 30 13.11 -1.80 -16.63
CA LEU A 30 13.02 -1.41 -15.23
C LEU A 30 11.54 -1.13 -14.89
N PRO A 31 11.05 -1.55 -13.71
CA PRO A 31 9.74 -1.13 -13.22
C PRO A 31 9.65 0.40 -13.20
N ASP A 32 8.45 0.92 -13.43
CA ASP A 32 8.16 2.34 -13.23
C ASP A 32 8.07 2.69 -11.74
N GLY A 33 7.70 3.92 -11.42
CA GLY A 33 7.55 4.35 -10.04
C GLY A 33 6.32 3.73 -9.38
N MET A 34 6.41 3.40 -8.09
CA MET A 34 5.25 2.92 -7.33
C MET A 34 4.10 3.94 -7.32
N ASP A 35 4.43 5.23 -7.30
CA ASP A 35 3.45 6.32 -7.19
C ASP A 35 2.48 6.38 -8.38
N ASP A 36 2.91 5.89 -9.55
CA ASP A 36 2.07 5.78 -10.75
C ASP A 36 1.16 4.54 -10.71
N ARG A 37 1.43 3.60 -9.81
CA ARG A 37 0.81 2.27 -9.74
C ARG A 37 -0.14 2.11 -8.56
N ALA A 38 0.25 2.60 -7.38
CA ALA A 38 -0.51 2.38 -6.15
C ALA A 38 -0.24 3.46 -5.11
N VAL A 39 -1.25 3.70 -4.26
CA VAL A 39 -1.14 4.52 -3.05
C VAL A 39 -1.87 3.84 -1.89
N ASN A 40 -1.41 4.11 -0.67
CA ASN A 40 -2.18 3.83 0.54
C ASN A 40 -3.02 5.06 0.87
N TYR A 41 -4.17 4.87 1.54
CA TYR A 41 -5.05 5.98 1.92
C TYR A 41 -5.16 6.13 3.43
N LEU A 42 -5.08 7.36 3.89
CA LEU A 42 -5.49 7.74 5.24
C LEU A 42 -6.75 8.60 5.14
N PHE A 43 -7.87 8.04 5.59
CA PHE A 43 -9.14 8.75 5.72
C PHE A 43 -9.20 9.38 7.11
N LYS A 44 -9.37 10.69 7.20
CA LYS A 44 -9.56 11.41 8.47
C LYS A 44 -10.96 11.95 8.57
N THR A 45 -11.60 11.66 9.69
CA THR A 45 -12.96 12.12 10.02
C THR A 45 -12.92 12.79 11.40
N PRO A 46 -13.96 13.56 11.78
CA PRO A 46 -14.07 14.09 13.14
C PRO A 46 -14.09 13.02 14.24
N GLY A 47 -14.46 11.77 13.90
CA GLY A 47 -14.51 10.65 14.85
C GLY A 47 -13.22 9.81 14.93
N GLY A 48 -12.20 10.16 14.15
CA GLY A 48 -10.94 9.42 14.08
C GLY A 48 -10.52 9.11 12.64
N SER A 49 -9.45 8.32 12.51
CA SER A 49 -8.80 8.02 11.24
C SER A 49 -8.70 6.52 10.90
N LEU A 50 -8.77 6.23 9.60
CA LEU A 50 -8.65 4.88 9.04
C LEU A 50 -7.54 4.86 7.99
N TYR A 51 -6.52 4.03 8.23
CA TYR A 51 -5.46 3.74 7.28
C TYR A 51 -5.79 2.48 6.49
N HIS A 52 -5.89 2.60 5.17
CA HIS A 52 -6.14 1.50 4.24
C HIS A 52 -4.86 1.23 3.43
N SER A 53 -4.16 0.13 3.72
CA SER A 53 -2.87 -0.18 3.09
C SER A 53 -2.98 -0.80 1.68
N GLY A 54 -4.21 -0.98 1.18
CA GLY A 54 -4.45 -1.75 -0.03
C GLY A 54 -3.83 -3.14 0.10
N ASP A 55 -3.13 -3.58 -0.94
CA ASP A 55 -2.41 -4.86 -0.95
C ASP A 55 -0.89 -4.72 -0.71
N SER A 56 -0.49 -3.63 -0.06
CA SER A 56 0.90 -3.34 0.27
C SER A 56 1.55 -4.45 1.10
N HIS A 57 2.78 -4.80 0.75
CA HIS A 57 3.61 -5.71 1.53
C HIS A 57 4.11 -5.03 2.81
N TYR A 58 4.79 -5.79 3.68
CA TYR A 58 5.50 -5.18 4.81
C TYR A 58 6.61 -4.23 4.35
N SER A 59 6.68 -3.05 4.97
CA SER A 59 7.73 -2.06 4.76
C SER A 59 8.04 -1.32 6.06
N ASN A 60 9.32 -1.07 6.33
CA ASN A 60 9.73 -0.25 7.47
C ASN A 60 9.20 1.19 7.37
N TYR A 61 8.86 1.65 6.16
CA TYR A 61 8.28 2.98 5.95
C TYR A 61 6.90 3.15 6.59
N TYR A 62 6.22 2.07 7.00
CA TYR A 62 5.03 2.22 7.85
C TYR A 62 5.33 2.97 9.16
N ALA A 63 6.56 2.86 9.69
CA ALA A 63 6.97 3.65 10.86
C ALA A 63 6.95 5.16 10.57
N LYS A 64 7.35 5.58 9.36
CA LYS A 64 7.26 6.98 8.94
C LYS A 64 5.80 7.44 8.92
N HIS A 65 4.91 6.66 8.29
CA HIS A 65 3.48 6.99 8.26
C HIS A 65 2.87 7.10 9.66
N GLY A 66 3.22 6.18 10.57
CA GLY A 66 2.76 6.22 11.97
C GLY A 66 3.37 7.36 12.80
N ASN A 67 4.57 7.83 12.44
CA ASN A 67 5.20 8.99 13.10
C ASN A 67 4.63 10.33 12.62
N GLU A 68 4.28 10.43 11.33
CA GLU A 68 3.80 11.67 10.70
C GLU A 68 2.28 11.85 10.80
N HIS A 69 1.53 10.77 11.08
CA HIS A 69 0.07 10.78 11.14
C HIS A 69 -0.50 10.02 12.32
N GLN A 70 -1.57 10.54 12.91
CA GLN A 70 -2.40 9.79 13.86
C GLN A 70 -3.27 8.79 13.09
N ILE A 71 -3.09 7.49 13.38
CA ILE A 71 -3.83 6.37 12.78
C ILE A 71 -4.56 5.64 13.91
N ASP A 72 -5.89 5.72 13.94
CA ASP A 72 -6.69 5.06 14.98
C ASP A 72 -7.03 3.61 14.61
N VAL A 73 -7.33 3.36 13.33
CA VAL A 73 -7.58 2.01 12.79
C VAL A 73 -6.71 1.78 11.56
N ALA A 74 -6.04 0.62 11.47
CA ALA A 74 -5.25 0.21 10.31
C ALA A 74 -5.79 -1.09 9.71
N LEU A 75 -6.04 -1.08 8.40
CA LEU A 75 -6.40 -2.25 7.62
C LEU A 75 -5.15 -2.72 6.88
N GLY A 76 -4.68 -3.92 7.22
CA GLY A 76 -3.55 -4.59 6.58
C GLY A 76 -3.98 -5.87 5.88
N SER A 77 -3.48 -6.08 4.67
CA SER A 77 -3.76 -7.30 3.91
C SER A 77 -3.00 -8.50 4.50
N TYR A 78 -3.77 -9.53 4.87
CA TYR A 78 -3.29 -10.76 5.47
C TYR A 78 -3.60 -11.94 4.54
N GLY A 79 -2.71 -12.93 4.49
CA GLY A 79 -2.93 -14.13 3.71
C GLY A 79 -1.84 -15.17 3.89
N GLU A 80 -2.25 -16.43 4.01
CA GLU A 80 -1.34 -17.58 4.10
C GLU A 80 -0.65 -17.82 2.75
N ASN A 81 0.54 -17.24 2.59
CA ASN A 81 1.29 -17.34 1.35
C ASN A 81 1.77 -18.78 1.10
N PRO A 82 1.87 -19.20 -0.17
CA PRO A 82 2.58 -20.43 -0.52
C PRO A 82 3.99 -20.46 0.06
N ARG A 83 4.49 -21.66 0.38
CA ARG A 83 5.82 -21.83 0.99
C ARG A 83 6.89 -21.16 0.12
N GLY A 84 7.70 -20.29 0.74
CA GLY A 84 8.78 -19.55 0.07
C GLY A 84 8.37 -18.19 -0.48
N ILE A 85 7.11 -17.77 -0.32
CA ILE A 85 6.63 -16.44 -0.67
C ILE A 85 6.35 -15.64 0.61
N THR A 86 6.90 -14.44 0.71
CA THR A 86 6.67 -13.51 1.82
C THR A 86 6.06 -12.22 1.28
N ASP A 87 4.85 -12.34 0.74
CA ASP A 87 4.08 -11.22 0.19
C ASP A 87 3.25 -10.56 1.30
N LYS A 88 2.27 -11.28 1.84
CA LYS A 88 1.35 -10.80 2.88
C LYS A 88 1.88 -10.92 4.30
N MET A 89 1.32 -10.08 5.17
CA MET A 89 1.46 -10.21 6.62
C MET A 89 0.90 -11.58 7.02
N THR A 90 1.67 -12.37 7.77
CA THR A 90 1.28 -13.67 8.33
C THR A 90 1.68 -13.75 9.79
#